data_AF-A0A936LW89-F1
#
_entry.id   AF-A0A936LW89-F1
#
_cell.length_a   1.000
_cell.length_b   1.000
_cell.length_c   1.000
_cell.angle_alpha   90.00
_cell.angle_beta   90.00
_cell.angle_gamma   90.00
#
_symmetry.space_group_name_H-M   'P 1'
#
loop_
_entity.id
_entity.type
_entity.pdbx_description
1 polymer ?
#
loop_
_entity_poly.entity_id
_entity_poly.type
_entity_poly.pdbx_seq_one_letter_code
_entity_poly.pdbx_strand_id
1 'polypeptide(L)' 'MLDRIAGLLQATLAIDLAELERLVQEAHECARDQMEAPEEHFPISRQALRMFWRFRLYLDTVDTPLPGYGGDPG' A
#
# COMPACT_ATOMS: atom_id res chain seq x y z
N MET A 1 -2.53 -22.27 -1.81
CA MET A 1 -1.83 -21.14 -2.49
C MET A 1 -2.73 -19.92 -2.55
N LEU A 2 -3.97 -20.09 -3.03
CA LEU A 2 -4.97 -19.02 -3.02
C LEU A 2 -5.27 -18.50 -1.60
N ASP A 3 -5.38 -19.37 -0.60
CA ASP A 3 -5.60 -18.95 0.80
C ASP A 3 -4.45 -18.10 1.34
N ARG A 4 -3.21 -18.42 0.92
CA ARG A 4 -2.02 -17.64 1.28
C ARG A 4 -2.06 -16.27 0.63
N ILE A 5 -2.50 -16.17 -0.62
CA ILE A 5 -2.67 -14.90 -1.33
C ILE A 5 -3.77 -14.07 -0.67
N ALA A 6 -4.91 -14.69 -0.35
CA ALA A 6 -6.02 -14.03 0.35
C ALA A 6 -5.58 -13.47 1.71
N GLY A 7 -4.84 -14.25 2.51
CA GLY A 7 -4.31 -13.80 3.79
C GLY A 7 -3.34 -12.61 3.66
N LEU A 8 -2.50 -12.60 2.62
CA LEU A 8 -1.58 -11.48 2.36
C LEU A 8 -2.34 -10.21 1.92
N LEU A 9 -3.39 -10.34 1.12
CA LEU A 9 -4.24 -9.23 0.70
C LEU A 9 -5.01 -8.65 1.90
N GLN A 10 -5.60 -9.49 2.74
CA GLN A 10 -6.27 -9.06 3.96
C GLN A 10 -5.31 -8.34 4.92
N ALA A 11 -4.11 -8.88 5.12
CA ALA A 11 -3.09 -8.23 5.94
C ALA A 11 -2.66 -6.87 5.36
N THR A 12 -2.61 -6.75 4.03
CA THR A 12 -2.31 -5.47 3.36
C THR A 12 -3.45 -4.48 3.58
N LEU A 13 -4.71 -4.88 3.38
CA LEU A 13 -5.89 -4.03 3.56
C LEU A 13 -6.08 -3.55 5.01
N ALA A 14 -5.64 -4.35 5.99
CA ALA A 14 -5.69 -4.00 7.41
C ALA A 14 -4.73 -2.86 7.80
N ILE A 15 -3.77 -2.51 6.95
CA ILE A 15 -2.89 -1.36 7.16
C ILE A 15 -3.67 -0.08 6.88
N ASP A 16 -3.66 0.84 7.85
CA ASP A 16 -4.25 2.16 7.70
C ASP A 16 -3.53 2.94 6.58
N LEU A 17 -4.30 3.35 5.58
CA LEU A 17 -3.80 4.05 4.42
C LEU A 17 -3.24 5.43 4.81
N ALA A 18 -3.85 6.12 5.79
CA ALA A 18 -3.41 7.44 6.21
C ALA A 18 -2.06 7.37 6.95
N GLU A 19 -1.88 6.35 7.80
CA GLU A 19 -0.60 6.08 8.44
C GLU A 19 0.48 5.74 7.41
N LEU A 20 0.14 4.90 6.42
CA LEU A 20 1.06 4.51 5.35
C LEU A 20 1.48 5.71 4.48
N GLU A 21 0.55 6.60 4.16
CA GLU A 21 0.84 7.84 3.43
C GLU A 21 1.78 8.75 4.22
N ARG A 22 1.55 8.90 5.54
CA ARG A 22 2.44 9.67 6.43
C ARG A 22 3.86 9.11 6.42
N LEU A 23 4.03 7.79 6.50
CA LEU A 23 5.34 7.13 6.48
C LEU A 23 6.06 7.31 5.13
N VAL A 24 5.34 7.25 4.01
CA VAL A 24 5.90 7.53 2.69
C VAL A 24 6.38 8.97 2.59
N GLN A 25 5.60 9.93 3.11
CA GLN A 25 5.96 11.34 3.10
C GLN A 25 7.20 11.61 3.96
N GLU A 26 7.24 11.06 5.17
CA GLU A 26 8.39 11.15 6.08
C GLU A 26 9.67 10.60 5.42
N ALA A 27 9.58 9.44 4.77
CA ALA A 27 10.69 8.85 4.04
C ALA A 27 11.16 9.70 2.84
N HIS A 28 10.24 10.46 2.22
CA HIS A 28 10.55 11.37 1.13
C HIS A 28 11.19 12.68 1.63
N GLU A 29 10.71 13.23 2.73
CA GLU A 29 11.23 14.46 3.35
C GLU A 29 12.63 14.27 3.94
N CYS A 30 12.90 13.16 4.62
CA CYS A 30 14.25 12.82 5.07
C CYS A 30 15.28 12.76 3.92
N ALA A 31 14.84 12.53 2.68
CA ALA A 31 15.71 12.53 1.51
C ALA A 31 16.10 13.95 1.06
N ARG A 32 15.23 14.94 1.27
CA ARG A 32 15.46 16.33 0.85
C ARG A 32 16.48 17.02 1.73
N ASP A 33 16.46 16.73 3.02
CA ASP A 33 17.33 17.37 4.01
C ASP A 33 18.70 16.68 4.17
N GLN A 34 18.88 15.49 3.58
CA GLN A 34 20.11 14.70 3.62
C GLN A 34 20.65 14.50 2.19
N MET A 35 21.20 15.57 1.59
CA MET A 35 21.61 15.62 0.18
C MET A 35 22.72 14.63 -0.25
N GLU A 36 23.45 13.98 0.66
CA GLU A 36 24.59 13.13 0.28
C GLU A 36 24.44 11.63 0.55
N ALA A 37 23.65 11.22 1.56
CA ALA A 37 23.24 9.83 1.77
C ALA A 37 22.26 9.80 2.95
N PRO A 38 20.95 9.83 2.73
CA PRO A 38 20.02 9.79 3.85
C PRO A 38 20.09 8.41 4.51
N GLU A 39 20.33 8.34 5.81
CA GLU A 39 20.21 7.10 6.56
C GLU A 39 18.81 6.53 6.32
N GLU A 40 18.72 5.32 5.73
CA GLU A 40 17.44 4.64 5.58
C GLU A 40 16.96 4.20 6.97
N HIS A 41 16.18 5.07 7.62
CA HIS A 41 15.56 4.82 8.91
C HIS A 41 14.52 3.68 8.88
N PHE A 42 14.16 3.24 7.68
CA PHE A 42 13.19 2.18 7.45
C PHE A 42 13.92 0.86 7.14
N PRO A 43 13.43 -0.28 7.64
CA PRO A 43 13.99 -1.60 7.31
C PRO A 43 13.78 -2.01 5.85
N ILE A 44 13.16 -1.15 5.03
CA ILE A 44 12.88 -1.36 3.61
C ILE A 44 13.28 -0.11 2.84
N SER A 45 13.66 -0.31 1.57
CA SER A 45 14.01 0.82 0.71
C SER A 45 12.80 1.75 0.49
N ARG A 46 13.09 3.03 0.29
CA ARG A 46 12.04 4.03 -0.01
C ARG A 46 11.21 3.69 -1.24
N GLN A 47 11.85 3.08 -2.24
CA GLN A 47 11.15 2.63 -3.45
C GLN A 47 10.18 1.49 -3.12
N ALA A 48 10.58 0.53 -2.29
CA ALA A 48 9.69 -0.54 -1.84
C ALA A 48 8.49 0.00 -1.06
N LEU A 49 8.72 0.94 -0.14
CA LEU A 49 7.66 1.60 0.62
C LEU A 49 6.66 2.34 -0.30
N ARG A 50 7.16 3.11 -1.28
CA ARG A 50 6.31 3.78 -2.28
C ARG A 50 5.51 2.80 -3.15
N MET A 51 6.13 1.70 -3.57
CA MET A 51 5.45 0.67 -4.36
C MET A 51 4.36 -0.02 -3.55
N PHE A 52 4.63 -0.30 -2.27
CA PHE A 52 3.66 -0.89 -1.36
C PHE A 52 2.47 0.04 -1.10
N TRP A 53 2.70 1.33 -0.87
CA TRP A 53 1.64 2.32 -0.74
C TRP A 53 0.75 2.41 -1.98
N ARG A 54 1.35 2.44 -3.18
CA ARG A 54 0.59 2.38 -4.45
C ARG A 54 -0.23 1.10 -4.57
N PHE A 55 0.35 -0.04 -4.22
CA PHE A 55 -0.36 -1.31 -4.23
C PHE A 55 -1.59 -1.29 -3.30
N ARG A 56 -1.44 -0.82 -2.07
CA ARG A 56 -2.54 -0.64 -1.11
C ARG A 56 -3.64 0.27 -1.66
N LEU A 57 -3.28 1.42 -2.23
CA LEU A 57 -4.23 2.33 -2.91
C LEU A 57 -5.03 1.62 -4.00
N TYR A 58 -4.37 0.82 -4.85
CA TYR A 58 -5.06 0.10 -5.91
C TYR A 58 -6.02 -0.98 -5.38
N LEU A 59 -5.67 -1.64 -4.27
CA LEU A 59 -6.58 -2.61 -3.67
C LEU A 59 -7.90 -1.97 -3.24
N ASP A 60 -7.88 -0.78 -2.62
CA ASP A 60 -9.12 -0.06 -2.27
C ASP A 60 -9.99 0.26 -3.49
N THR A 61 -9.38 0.53 -4.65
CA THR A 61 -10.14 0.83 -5.88
C THR A 61 -10.82 -0.41 -6.46
N VAL A 62 -10.22 -1.59 -6.30
CA VAL A 62 -10.71 -2.85 -6.88
C VAL A 62 -11.67 -3.58 -5.94
N ASP A 63 -11.55 -3.38 -4.62
CA ASP A 63 -12.47 -3.96 -3.62
C ASP A 63 -13.82 -3.22 -3.55
N THR A 64 -13.96 -2.11 -4.27
CA THR A 64 -15.30 -1.56 -4.56
C THR A 64 -16.05 -2.57 -5.42
N PRO A 65 -17.22 -3.09 -4.98
CA PRO A 65 -18.00 -4.01 -5.80
C PRO A 65 -18.28 -3.36 -7.15
N LEU A 66 -17.89 -4.00 -8.25
CA LEU A 66 -18.29 -3.56 -9.57
C LEU A 66 -19.83 -3.49 -9.59
N PRO A 67 -20.44 -2.33 -9.88
CA PRO A 67 -21.89 -2.26 -10.03
C PRO A 67 -22.26 -3.10 -11.25
N GLY A 68 -22.84 -4.28 -11.03
CA GLY A 68 -23.39 -5.11 -12.12
C GLY A 68 -23.09 -6.61 -12.09
N TYR A 69 -22.27 -7.11 -11.16
CA TYR A 69 -22.11 -8.57 -10.95
C TYR A 69 -22.97 -9.10 -9.80
N GLY A 70 -24.14 -8.49 -9.60
CA GLY A 70 -25.27 -9.17 -8.98
C GLY A 70 -26.01 -9.90 -10.09
N GLY A 71 -25.70 -11.19 -10.29
CA GLY A 71 -26.48 -12.03 -11.17
C GLY A 71 -27.94 -11.97 -10.76
N ASP A 72 -28.80 -11.65 -11.70
CA ASP A 72 -30.24 -11.88 -11.60
C ASP A 72 -30.52 -13.25 -12.21
N PRO A 73 -30.86 -14.29 -11.43
CA PRO A 73 -31.54 -15.46 -11.95
C PRO A 73 -33.05 -15.21 -11.80
N GLY A 74 -33.61 -14.45 -12.74
CA GLY A 74 -35.04 -14.19 -12.87
C GLY A 74 -35.53 -14.46 -14.28
#